data_AF-A0A7S1E318-F1
#
_entry.id   AF-A0A7S1E318-F1
#
_cell.length_a   1.000
_cell.length_b   1.000
_cell.length_c   1.000
_cell.angle_alpha   90.00
_cell.angle_beta   90.00
_cell.angle_gamma   90.00
#
_symmetry.space_group_name_H-M   'P 1'
#
loop_
_entity.id
_entity.type
_entity.pdbx_description
1 polymer ?
#
loop_
_entity_poly.entity_id
_entity_poly.type
_entity_poly.pdbx_seq_one_letter_code
_entity_poly.pdbx_strand_id
1 'polypeptide(L)'
;MAAAGPNSQKVIMEACGRYRRGEDEGIKRIDLVVTLDSGIAIDGLLARICRMLHRPSSGCDVHDLCGHTPMAKGVRGQEAYTGSVKIHGQHHFRRVNILVLPHERYAFAVMHMTGSTVFNQAMRNIAMLSSCRLSDTSLTRVERDEKGKVVWEGERIPCLSEDDIFMALKVLPVAPGDRCLEEGKFELVEKSEMVSTQREGRCVPEQRRWFEFVSHH
;
A
#
# COMPACT_ATOMS: atom_id res chain seq x y z
N MET A 1 23.54 1.90 28.90
CA MET A 1 22.70 1.48 27.76
C MET A 1 21.71 0.47 28.27
N ALA A 2 20.43 0.84 28.41
CA ALA A 2 19.40 -0.09 28.89
C ALA A 2 19.05 -1.07 27.77
N ALA A 3 19.25 -2.36 28.02
CA ALA A 3 18.84 -3.44 27.12
C ALA A 3 17.31 -3.44 27.01
N ALA A 4 16.79 -3.41 25.77
CA ALA A 4 15.38 -3.59 25.50
C ALA A 4 14.93 -4.96 26.02
N GLY A 5 13.96 -4.98 26.94
CA GLY A 5 13.40 -6.22 27.47
C GLY A 5 12.67 -7.04 26.40
N PRO A 6 12.53 -8.37 26.59
CA PRO A 6 11.91 -9.26 25.61
C PRO A 6 10.38 -9.13 25.66
N ASN A 7 9.80 -8.10 25.01
CA ASN A 7 8.44 -8.07 24.42
C ASN A 7 7.92 -6.66 24.01
N SER A 8 8.77 -5.69 23.66
CA SER A 8 8.25 -4.41 23.16
C SER A 8 7.81 -4.54 21.69
N GLN A 9 6.54 -4.86 21.44
CA GLN A 9 5.95 -4.73 20.10
C GLN A 9 5.90 -3.25 19.71
N LYS A 10 6.46 -2.91 18.54
CA LYS A 10 6.46 -1.54 18.03
C LYS A 10 5.29 -1.36 17.06
N VAL A 11 4.46 -0.37 17.33
CA VAL A 11 3.46 0.09 16.36
C VAL A 11 4.17 0.88 15.27
N ILE A 12 3.94 0.50 14.02
CA ILE A 12 4.38 1.21 12.82
C ILE A 12 3.14 1.90 12.24
N MET A 13 3.25 3.19 11.96
CA MET A 13 2.18 4.00 11.38
C MET A 13 2.72 4.85 10.24
N GLU A 14 2.03 4.85 9.10
CA GLU A 14 2.37 5.65 7.94
C GLU A 14 1.18 6.53 7.54
N ALA A 15 1.41 7.84 7.46
CA ALA A 15 0.48 8.75 6.81
C ALA A 15 0.62 8.62 5.30
N CYS A 16 -0.50 8.35 4.62
CA CYS A 16 -0.60 8.03 3.21
C CYS A 16 -1.36 9.14 2.45
N GLY A 17 -1.94 8.80 1.29
CA GLY A 17 -2.73 9.70 0.47
C GLY A 17 -1.94 10.90 -0.05
N ARG A 18 -2.64 12.02 -0.21
CA ARG A 18 -2.06 13.29 -0.72
C ARG A 18 -0.85 13.75 0.11
N TYR A 19 -0.89 13.54 1.43
CA TYR A 19 0.20 13.91 2.33
C TYR A 19 1.52 13.20 1.98
N ARG A 20 1.48 11.87 1.80
CA ARG A 20 2.70 11.11 1.45
C ARG A 20 3.23 11.42 0.07
N ARG A 21 2.38 11.92 -0.83
CA ARG A 21 2.78 12.41 -2.15
C ARG A 21 3.31 13.84 -2.14
N GLY A 22 3.52 14.44 -0.96
CA GLY A 22 4.11 15.77 -0.80
C GLY A 22 3.15 16.93 -1.07
N GLU A 23 1.84 16.67 -1.15
CA GLU A 23 0.86 17.75 -1.28
C GLU A 23 0.64 18.40 0.10
N ASP A 24 0.83 19.71 0.17
CA ASP A 24 0.76 20.52 1.39
C ASP A 24 -0.58 21.27 1.53
N GLU A 25 -1.22 21.60 0.41
CA GLU A 25 -2.47 22.36 0.40
C GLU A 25 -3.73 21.53 0.11
N GLY A 26 -4.83 21.93 0.76
CA GLY A 26 -6.16 21.40 0.45
C GLY A 26 -6.36 19.92 0.79
N ILE A 27 -5.53 19.33 1.66
CA ILE A 27 -5.73 17.96 2.15
C ILE A 27 -7.05 17.87 2.94
N LYS A 28 -8.03 17.16 2.36
CA LYS A 28 -9.36 16.96 2.96
C LYS A 28 -9.47 15.67 3.78
N ARG A 29 -8.51 14.75 3.60
CA ARG A 29 -8.52 13.40 4.14
C ARG A 29 -7.16 13.02 4.70
N ILE A 30 -7.16 12.46 5.90
CA ILE A 30 -6.02 11.84 6.56
C ILE A 30 -6.16 10.33 6.34
N ASP A 31 -5.17 9.71 5.71
CA ASP A 31 -5.14 8.27 5.44
C ASP A 31 -3.99 7.67 6.25
N LEU A 32 -4.27 6.75 7.17
CA LEU A 32 -3.27 6.12 8.03
C LEU A 32 -3.27 4.61 7.82
N VAL A 33 -2.09 4.05 7.57
CA VAL A 33 -1.85 2.61 7.60
C VAL A 33 -1.09 2.27 8.87
N VAL A 34 -1.55 1.25 9.60
CA VAL A 34 -1.00 0.85 10.89
C VAL A 34 -0.71 -0.65 10.89
N THR A 35 0.46 -1.01 11.39
CA THR A 35 0.84 -2.41 11.60
C THR A 35 1.73 -2.55 12.84
N LEU A 36 2.18 -3.76 13.12
CA LEU A 36 3.11 -4.08 14.19
C LEU A 36 4.36 -4.71 13.58
N ASP A 37 5.54 -4.31 14.05
CA ASP A 37 6.82 -4.86 13.61
C ASP A 37 6.93 -6.37 13.82
N SER A 38 6.28 -6.90 14.87
CA SER A 38 6.25 -8.34 15.17
C SER A 38 5.52 -9.19 14.13
N GLY A 39 4.77 -8.58 13.20
CA GLY A 39 3.94 -9.30 12.22
C GLY A 39 2.68 -9.95 12.78
N ILE A 40 2.58 -10.07 14.11
CA ILE A 40 1.41 -10.60 14.81
C ILE A 40 0.33 -9.51 14.86
N ALA A 41 -0.82 -9.77 14.25
CA ALA A 41 -1.98 -8.90 14.40
C ALA A 41 -2.44 -8.89 15.87
N ILE A 42 -2.68 -7.70 16.42
CA ILE A 42 -3.32 -7.55 17.74
C ILE A 42 -4.80 -7.34 17.50
N ASP A 43 -5.61 -8.32 17.91
CA ASP A 43 -7.07 -8.17 17.93
C ASP A 43 -7.47 -6.95 18.78
N GLY A 44 -8.27 -6.06 18.20
CA GLY A 44 -8.76 -4.85 18.88
C GLY A 44 -7.75 -3.72 19.01
N LEU A 45 -6.62 -3.76 18.27
CA LEU A 45 -5.71 -2.61 18.17
C LEU A 45 -6.45 -1.38 17.63
N LEU A 46 -7.25 -1.54 16.59
CA LEU A 46 -8.04 -0.42 16.04
C LEU A 46 -9.02 0.12 17.10
N ALA A 47 -9.74 -0.75 17.79
CA ALA A 47 -10.64 -0.36 18.88
C ALA A 47 -9.91 0.41 20.00
N ARG A 48 -8.65 0.07 20.30
CA ARG A 48 -7.82 0.82 21.26
C ARG A 48 -7.44 2.20 20.72
N ILE A 49 -7.03 2.29 19.45
CA ILE A 49 -6.73 3.57 18.77
C ILE A 49 -7.96 4.48 18.78
N CYS A 50 -9.13 3.97 18.35
CA CYS A 50 -10.38 4.72 18.35
C CYS A 50 -10.76 5.20 19.76
N ARG A 51 -10.64 4.34 20.79
CA ARG A 51 -10.89 4.76 22.18
C ARG A 51 -9.95 5.88 22.64
N MET A 52 -8.69 5.88 22.21
CA MET A 52 -7.74 6.94 22.54
C MET A 52 -8.09 8.26 21.84
N LEU A 53 -8.49 8.20 20.55
CA LEU A 53 -8.91 9.36 19.78
C LEU A 53 -10.15 10.05 20.38
N HIS A 54 -11.09 9.29 20.93
CA HIS A 54 -12.31 9.81 21.56
C HIS A 54 -12.11 10.38 22.97
N ARG A 55 -10.92 10.26 23.57
CA ARG A 55 -10.70 10.83 24.90
C ARG A 55 -10.72 12.36 24.83
N PRO A 56 -11.27 13.06 25.83
CA PRO A 56 -11.18 14.52 25.91
C PRO A 56 -9.74 15.06 25.84
N SER A 57 -8.77 14.26 26.27
CA SER A 57 -7.34 14.58 26.24
C SER A 57 -6.66 14.40 24.87
N SER A 58 -7.37 13.96 23.83
CA SER A 58 -6.80 13.72 22.50
C SER A 58 -6.48 15.00 21.73
N GLY A 59 -7.02 16.14 22.16
CA GLY A 59 -6.86 17.43 21.48
C GLY A 59 -7.66 17.54 20.19
N CYS A 60 -8.65 16.66 19.96
CA CYS A 60 -9.52 16.71 18.80
C CYS A 60 -10.95 16.25 19.10
N ASP A 61 -11.90 16.78 18.33
CA ASP A 61 -13.27 16.29 18.26
C ASP A 61 -13.35 15.21 17.18
N VAL A 62 -13.97 14.06 17.50
CA VAL A 62 -14.07 12.90 16.61
C VAL A 62 -15.53 12.50 16.44
N HIS A 63 -15.93 12.25 15.19
CA HIS A 63 -17.22 11.68 14.85
C HIS A 63 -17.05 10.43 13.98
N ASP A 64 -17.66 9.33 14.40
CA ASP A 64 -17.64 8.08 13.65
C ASP A 64 -18.59 8.15 12.45
N LEU A 65 -18.07 7.90 11.24
CA LEU A 65 -18.88 7.91 10.01
C LEU A 65 -19.32 6.49 9.61
N CYS A 66 -18.43 5.51 9.76
CA CYS A 66 -18.72 4.10 9.51
C CYS A 66 -18.38 3.18 10.69
N GLY A 67 -18.20 3.74 11.89
CA GLY A 67 -17.89 3.00 13.11
C GLY A 67 -16.64 2.11 13.02
N HIS A 68 -16.50 1.21 13.99
CA HIS A 68 -15.50 0.13 14.00
C HIS A 68 -16.09 -1.08 13.27
N THR A 69 -15.95 -1.12 11.95
CA THR A 69 -16.42 -2.27 11.16
C THR A 69 -15.22 -3.19 10.91
N PRO A 70 -15.22 -4.45 11.40
CA PRO A 70 -14.27 -5.45 10.92
C PRO A 70 -14.34 -5.45 9.39
N MET A 71 -13.22 -5.25 8.70
CA MET A 71 -13.22 -5.30 7.24
C MET A 71 -13.47 -6.73 6.81
N ALA A 72 -14.74 -7.03 6.56
CA ALA A 72 -15.29 -8.30 6.10
C ALA A 72 -15.05 -9.50 7.03
N LYS A 73 -16.07 -10.35 7.15
CA LYS A 73 -15.89 -11.72 7.66
C LYS A 73 -14.80 -12.42 6.81
N GLY A 74 -13.67 -12.80 7.42
CA GLY A 74 -12.72 -13.74 6.79
C GLY A 74 -11.24 -13.36 6.81
N VAL A 75 -10.87 -12.13 7.19
CA VAL A 75 -9.44 -11.76 7.37
C VAL A 75 -9.18 -11.41 8.83
N ARG A 76 -8.53 -12.31 9.58
CA ARG A 76 -8.05 -11.97 10.93
C ARG A 76 -7.03 -10.84 10.83
N GLY A 77 -7.14 -9.85 11.72
CA GLY A 77 -6.15 -8.80 11.89
C GLY A 77 -6.22 -7.63 10.90
N GLN A 78 -7.20 -7.57 9.99
CA GLN A 78 -7.43 -6.40 9.14
C GLN A 78 -8.70 -5.66 9.57
N GLU A 79 -8.54 -4.42 10.03
CA GLU A 79 -9.63 -3.59 10.56
C GLU A 79 -9.54 -2.19 9.95
N ALA A 80 -10.68 -1.59 9.58
CA ALA A 80 -10.71 -0.23 9.07
C ALA A 80 -11.67 0.66 9.85
N TYR A 81 -11.28 1.92 9.99
CA TYR A 81 -12.06 2.97 10.60
C TYR A 81 -12.20 4.14 9.64
N THR A 82 -13.40 4.70 9.58
CA THR A 82 -13.65 5.97 8.89
C THR A 82 -14.40 6.90 9.83
N GLY A 83 -13.81 8.07 10.05
CA GLY A 83 -14.37 9.12 10.90
C GLY A 83 -14.14 10.51 10.34
N SER A 84 -14.52 11.48 11.14
CA SER A 84 -14.31 12.90 10.93
C SER A 84 -13.61 13.47 12.17
N VAL A 85 -12.48 14.14 11.98
CA VAL A 85 -11.64 14.68 13.04
C VAL A 85 -11.52 16.19 12.89
N LYS A 86 -11.64 16.93 13.99
CA LYS A 86 -11.31 18.37 14.05
C LYS A 86 -10.37 18.60 15.22
N ILE A 87 -9.13 18.96 14.92
CA ILE A 87 -8.15 19.32 15.94
C ILE A 87 -8.64 20.58 16.66
N HIS A 88 -8.51 20.62 17.99
CA HIS A 88 -8.89 21.81 18.77
C HIS A 88 -8.10 23.04 18.29
N GLY A 89 -8.80 24.17 18.17
CA GLY A 89 -8.25 25.40 17.58
C GLY A 89 -8.28 25.45 16.04
N GLN A 90 -8.67 24.37 15.36
CA GLN A 90 -8.94 24.39 13.91
C GLN A 90 -10.44 24.57 13.64
N HIS A 91 -10.76 25.21 12.51
CA HIS A 91 -12.15 25.50 12.13
C HIS A 91 -12.86 24.35 11.41
N HIS A 92 -12.10 23.44 10.79
CA HIS A 92 -12.65 22.47 9.87
C HIS A 92 -12.43 21.04 10.33
N PHE A 93 -13.50 20.25 10.22
CA PHE A 93 -13.40 18.81 10.24
C PHE A 93 -12.69 18.28 8.97
N ARG A 94 -11.91 17.24 9.14
CA ARG A 94 -11.22 16.47 8.09
C ARG A 94 -11.64 15.02 8.20
N ARG A 95 -11.78 14.34 7.06
CA ARG A 95 -12.07 12.90 7.06
C ARG A 95 -10.81 12.15 7.49
N VAL A 96 -10.94 11.13 8.32
CA VAL A 96 -9.84 10.24 8.70
C VAL A 96 -10.19 8.80 8.32
N ASN A 97 -9.25 8.13 7.67
CA ASN A 97 -9.28 6.70 7.43
C ASN A 97 -8.10 6.06 8.16
N ILE A 98 -8.35 5.01 8.93
CA ILE A 98 -7.28 4.23 9.58
C ILE A 98 -7.46 2.78 9.15
N LEU A 99 -6.41 2.18 8.63
CA LEU A 99 -6.36 0.78 8.26
C LEU A 99 -5.30 0.08 9.12
N VAL A 100 -5.73 -0.87 9.95
CA VAL A 100 -4.86 -1.76 10.72
C VAL A 100 -4.78 -3.09 9.98
N LEU A 101 -3.57 -3.62 9.78
CA LEU A 101 -3.36 -4.91 9.12
C LEU A 101 -2.07 -5.63 9.57
N PRO A 102 -1.95 -6.95 9.32
CA PRO A 102 -0.71 -7.69 9.56
C PRO A 102 0.45 -7.17 8.70
N HIS A 103 1.69 -7.30 9.20
CA HIS A 103 2.88 -6.71 8.57
C HIS A 103 3.13 -7.22 7.14
N GLU A 104 2.83 -8.49 6.86
CA GLU A 104 2.98 -9.11 5.53
C GLU A 104 2.15 -8.41 4.43
N ARG A 105 1.13 -7.63 4.81
CA ARG A 105 0.26 -6.90 3.88
C ARG A 105 0.57 -5.40 3.83
N TYR A 106 1.47 -4.94 4.69
CA TYR A 106 1.71 -3.51 4.96
C TYR A 106 2.16 -2.75 3.72
N ALA A 107 3.11 -3.29 2.97
CA ALA A 107 3.62 -2.65 1.75
C ALA A 107 2.52 -2.41 0.70
N PHE A 108 1.64 -3.41 0.48
CA PHE A 108 0.53 -3.29 -0.47
C PHE A 108 -0.47 -2.21 -0.03
N ALA A 109 -0.81 -2.18 1.26
CA ALA A 109 -1.73 -1.20 1.82
C ALA A 109 -1.17 0.22 1.76
N VAL A 110 0.12 0.40 2.08
CA VAL A 110 0.82 1.69 1.96
C VAL A 110 0.80 2.15 0.52
N MET A 111 1.16 1.31 -0.45
CA MET A 111 1.10 1.68 -1.88
C MET A 111 -0.32 2.09 -2.28
N HIS A 112 -1.31 1.27 -1.95
CA HIS A 112 -2.70 1.51 -2.33
C HIS A 112 -3.27 2.80 -1.70
N MET A 113 -3.06 3.02 -0.40
CA MET A 113 -3.53 4.22 0.29
C MET A 113 -2.72 5.45 -0.08
N THR A 114 -1.45 5.30 -0.47
CA THR A 114 -0.66 6.40 -1.04
C THR A 114 -1.24 6.84 -2.38
N GLY A 115 -1.64 5.89 -3.24
CA GLY A 115 -2.17 6.19 -4.57
C GLY A 115 -1.14 6.92 -5.46
N SER A 116 -1.58 7.70 -6.45
CA SER A 116 -2.96 8.12 -6.76
C SER A 116 -3.88 6.99 -7.27
N THR A 117 -5.17 7.29 -7.52
CA THR A 117 -6.10 6.35 -8.16
C THR A 117 -5.58 5.88 -9.52
N VAL A 118 -5.04 6.81 -10.32
CA VAL A 118 -4.49 6.54 -11.65
C VAL A 118 -3.24 5.66 -11.53
N PHE A 119 -2.34 5.97 -10.58
CA PHE A 119 -1.17 5.14 -10.29
C PHE A 119 -1.56 3.72 -9.87
N ASN A 120 -2.54 3.58 -8.96
CA ASN A 120 -3.03 2.27 -8.53
C ASN A 120 -3.62 1.47 -9.70
N GLN A 121 -4.34 2.11 -10.61
CA GLN A 121 -4.87 1.45 -11.80
C GLN A 121 -3.75 1.00 -12.74
N ALA A 122 -2.75 1.85 -12.96
CA ALA A 122 -1.59 1.51 -13.78
C ALA A 122 -0.81 0.32 -13.19
N MET A 123 -0.54 0.32 -11.88
CA MET A 123 0.13 -0.80 -11.20
C MET A 123 -0.65 -2.12 -11.33
N ARG A 124 -2.00 -2.08 -11.26
CA ARG A 124 -2.83 -3.26 -11.52
C ARG A 124 -2.74 -3.73 -12.96
N ASN A 125 -2.70 -2.81 -13.92
CA ASN A 125 -2.51 -3.15 -15.33
C ASN A 125 -1.14 -3.83 -15.56
N ILE A 126 -0.07 -3.31 -14.96
CA ILE A 126 1.25 -3.94 -14.99
C ILE A 126 1.23 -5.34 -14.37
N ALA A 127 0.54 -5.50 -13.24
CA ALA A 127 0.38 -6.82 -12.62
C ALA A 127 -0.31 -7.82 -13.56
N MET A 128 -1.33 -7.38 -14.32
CA MET A 128 -1.96 -8.23 -15.33
C MET A 128 -0.99 -8.65 -16.45
N LEU A 129 -0.14 -7.72 -16.93
CA LEU A 129 0.90 -8.02 -17.92
C LEU A 129 1.98 -8.96 -17.38
N SER A 130 2.15 -8.99 -16.05
CA SER A 130 3.16 -9.80 -15.35
C SER A 130 2.60 -11.13 -14.80
N SER A 131 1.48 -11.62 -15.35
CA SER A 131 0.80 -12.85 -14.88
C SER A 131 0.48 -12.84 -13.38
N CYS A 132 0.15 -11.65 -12.87
CA CYS A 132 -0.14 -11.41 -11.46
C CYS A 132 -1.51 -10.72 -11.27
N ARG A 133 -1.98 -10.70 -10.02
CA ARG A 133 -3.12 -9.90 -9.56
C ARG A 133 -2.67 -9.13 -8.35
N LEU A 134 -2.61 -7.80 -8.48
CA LEU A 134 -2.31 -6.88 -7.39
C LEU A 134 -3.61 -6.40 -6.73
N SER A 135 -3.75 -6.62 -5.44
CA SER A 135 -4.78 -6.01 -4.58
C SER A 135 -4.17 -4.99 -3.63
N ASP A 136 -5.01 -4.41 -2.78
CA ASP A 136 -4.60 -3.56 -1.64
C ASP A 136 -3.85 -4.31 -0.54
N THR A 137 -3.76 -5.64 -0.63
CA THR A 137 -3.36 -6.53 0.46
C THR A 137 -2.45 -7.67 0.03
N SER A 138 -2.26 -7.88 -1.27
CA SER A 138 -1.45 -8.99 -1.80
C SER A 138 -1.07 -8.79 -3.25
N LEU A 139 -0.03 -9.50 -3.67
CA LEU A 139 0.29 -9.79 -5.06
C LEU A 139 0.25 -11.31 -5.25
N THR A 140 -0.57 -11.81 -6.16
CA THR A 140 -0.76 -13.26 -6.37
C THR A 140 -0.46 -13.64 -7.81
N ARG A 141 0.22 -14.77 -8.02
CA ARG A 141 0.41 -15.38 -9.35
C ARG A 141 -0.92 -15.91 -9.87
N VAL A 142 -1.18 -15.72 -11.15
CA VAL A 142 -2.49 -16.03 -11.73
C VAL A 142 -2.37 -16.29 -13.22
N GLU A 143 -3.13 -17.25 -13.71
CA GLU A 143 -3.29 -17.49 -15.14
C GLU A 143 -4.65 -16.99 -15.60
N ARG A 144 -4.70 -16.47 -16.82
CA ARG A 144 -5.93 -15.94 -17.44
C ARG A 144 -6.22 -16.67 -18.73
N ASP A 145 -7.50 -16.83 -19.03
CA ASP A 145 -7.93 -17.22 -20.36
C ASP A 145 -7.75 -16.07 -21.36
N GLU A 146 -8.04 -16.35 -22.64
CA GLU A 146 -8.00 -15.38 -23.73
C GLU A 146 -8.95 -14.17 -23.53
N LYS A 147 -9.94 -14.29 -22.63
CA LYS A 147 -10.88 -13.22 -22.28
C LYS A 147 -10.43 -12.42 -21.06
N GLY A 148 -9.24 -12.71 -20.52
CA GLY A 148 -8.67 -12.03 -19.36
C GLY A 148 -9.26 -12.49 -18.02
N LYS A 149 -10.10 -13.52 -18.00
CA LYS A 149 -10.67 -14.06 -16.75
C LYS A 149 -9.64 -14.94 -16.06
N VAL A 150 -9.49 -14.79 -14.75
CA VAL A 150 -8.63 -15.67 -13.93
C VAL A 150 -9.18 -17.09 -13.98
N VAL A 151 -8.38 -18.03 -14.48
CA VAL A 151 -8.70 -19.46 -14.54
C VAL A 151 -7.93 -20.28 -13.51
N TRP A 152 -6.79 -19.75 -13.05
CA TRP A 152 -6.00 -20.34 -11.99
C TRP A 152 -5.38 -19.26 -11.11
N GLU A 153 -5.31 -19.56 -9.81
CA GLU A 153 -4.68 -18.70 -8.80
C GLU A 153 -3.62 -19.51 -8.06
N GLY A 154 -2.40 -18.98 -8.09
CA GLY A 154 -1.23 -19.58 -7.49
C GLY A 154 -0.87 -18.98 -6.14
N GLU A 155 0.41 -19.05 -5.83
CA GLU A 155 0.96 -18.52 -4.59
C GLU A 155 0.97 -16.99 -4.53
N ARG A 156 0.89 -16.47 -3.31
CA ARG A 156 1.16 -15.06 -3.04
C ARG A 156 2.65 -14.81 -3.11
N ILE A 157 3.02 -13.73 -3.79
CA ILE A 157 4.38 -13.22 -3.83
C ILE A 157 4.58 -12.37 -2.57
N PRO A 158 5.50 -12.76 -1.66
CA PRO A 158 5.77 -11.99 -0.45
C PRO A 158 6.47 -10.68 -0.83
N CYS A 159 5.95 -9.56 -0.34
CA CYS A 159 6.57 -8.25 -0.47
C CYS A 159 6.49 -7.55 0.89
N LEU A 160 7.66 -7.19 1.45
CA LEU A 160 7.76 -6.50 2.74
C LEU A 160 7.97 -5.00 2.58
N SER A 161 8.32 -4.55 1.37
CA SER A 161 8.50 -3.15 0.99
C SER A 161 7.79 -2.83 -0.34
N GLU A 162 7.60 -1.54 -0.64
CA GLU A 162 7.11 -1.13 -1.96
C GLU A 162 8.11 -1.50 -3.07
N ASP A 163 9.41 -1.50 -2.77
CA ASP A 163 10.47 -1.92 -3.70
C ASP A 163 10.35 -3.40 -4.08
N ASP A 164 9.96 -4.27 -3.14
CA ASP A 164 9.67 -5.67 -3.45
C ASP A 164 8.51 -5.80 -4.45
N ILE A 165 7.48 -4.94 -4.33
CA ILE A 165 6.34 -4.92 -5.26
C ILE A 165 6.80 -4.46 -6.64
N PHE A 166 7.58 -3.38 -6.71
CA PHE A 166 8.15 -2.89 -7.97
C PHE A 166 9.04 -3.95 -8.63
N MET A 167 9.91 -4.60 -7.85
CA MET A 167 10.78 -5.67 -8.33
C MET A 167 9.99 -6.88 -8.84
N ALA A 168 8.97 -7.33 -8.10
CA ALA A 168 8.14 -8.46 -8.50
C ALA A 168 7.36 -8.20 -9.80
N LEU A 169 6.98 -6.93 -10.03
CA LEU A 169 6.27 -6.48 -11.23
C LEU A 169 7.22 -5.97 -12.33
N LYS A 170 8.54 -6.04 -12.10
CA LYS A 170 9.57 -5.55 -13.03
C LYS A 170 9.32 -4.09 -13.44
N VAL A 171 8.99 -3.23 -12.48
CA VAL A 171 8.80 -1.79 -12.69
C VAL A 171 9.93 -1.04 -12.01
N LEU A 172 10.41 0.04 -12.62
CA LEU A 172 11.31 0.95 -11.91
C LEU A 172 10.61 1.57 -10.69
N PRO A 173 11.28 1.67 -9.53
CA PRO A 173 10.68 2.27 -8.34
C PRO A 173 10.19 3.69 -8.59
N VAL A 174 8.96 3.99 -8.14
CA VAL A 174 8.35 5.32 -8.24
C VAL A 174 8.18 5.90 -6.84
N ALA A 175 8.89 7.00 -6.58
CA ALA A 175 8.80 7.72 -5.31
C ALA A 175 7.37 8.25 -5.10
N PRO A 176 6.87 8.36 -3.86
CA PRO A 176 5.50 8.80 -3.59
C PRO A 176 5.11 10.12 -4.27
N GLY A 177 6.00 11.11 -4.32
CA GLY A 177 5.75 12.41 -4.97
C GLY A 177 5.48 12.31 -6.48
N ASP A 178 6.06 11.31 -7.13
CA ASP A 178 5.95 11.10 -8.58
C ASP A 178 4.73 10.23 -8.96
N ARG A 179 3.90 9.84 -7.99
CA ARG A 179 2.69 9.02 -8.23
C ARG A 179 1.45 9.85 -8.59
N CYS A 180 1.60 11.17 -8.71
CA CYS A 180 0.56 12.10 -9.14
C CYS A 180 0.37 12.05 -10.67
N LEU A 181 0.03 10.87 -11.19
CA LEU A 181 -0.25 10.68 -12.61
C LEU A 181 -1.59 11.31 -13.01
N GLU A 182 -1.60 12.03 -14.13
CA GLU A 182 -2.82 12.51 -14.78
C GLU A 182 -3.22 11.56 -15.92
N GLU A 183 -4.52 11.26 -16.03
CA GLU A 183 -5.02 10.43 -17.13
C GLU A 183 -4.65 11.04 -18.49
N GLY A 184 -4.05 10.21 -19.36
CA GLY A 184 -3.60 10.64 -20.69
C GLY A 184 -2.29 11.43 -20.72
N LYS A 185 -1.64 11.70 -19.57
CA LYS A 185 -0.34 12.40 -19.51
C LYS A 185 0.82 11.52 -19.07
N PHE A 186 0.64 10.21 -19.09
CA PHE A 186 1.73 9.27 -18.90
C PHE A 186 1.57 8.10 -19.85
N GLU A 187 2.68 7.47 -20.16
CA GLU A 187 2.74 6.20 -20.86
C GLU A 187 3.47 5.17 -20.03
N LEU A 188 3.04 3.91 -20.17
CA LEU A 188 3.75 2.76 -19.63
C LEU A 188 4.62 2.19 -20.75
N VAL A 189 5.94 2.33 -20.63
CA VAL A 189 6.87 1.85 -21.65
C VAL A 189 7.48 0.54 -21.20
N GLU A 190 7.28 -0.53 -21.99
CA GLU A 190 8.06 -1.75 -21.84
C GLU A 190 9.44 -1.55 -22.48
N LYS A 191 10.48 -1.69 -21.67
CA LYS A 191 11.88 -1.68 -22.09
C LYS A 191 12.41 -3.10 -22.06
N SER A 192 13.37 -3.38 -22.94
CA SER A 192 14.11 -4.64 -22.87
C SER A 192 15.55 -4.48 -23.31
N GLU A 193 16.43 -5.30 -22.75
CA GLU A 193 17.83 -5.37 -23.12
C GLU A 193 18.32 -6.83 -23.11
N MET A 194 19.36 -7.10 -23.88
CA MET A 194 20.04 -8.40 -23.87
C MET A 194 21.18 -8.35 -22.86
N VAL A 195 21.13 -9.21 -21.84
CA VAL A 195 22.18 -9.29 -20.82
C VAL A 195 22.84 -10.67 -20.89
N SER A 196 24.15 -10.70 -20.73
CA SER A 196 24.93 -11.92 -20.55
C SER A 196 24.93 -12.33 -19.08
N THR A 197 24.25 -13.44 -18.75
CA THR A 197 24.26 -14.01 -17.40
C THR A 197 25.15 -15.25 -17.34
N GLN A 198 25.98 -15.32 -16.31
CA GLN A 198 26.78 -16.52 -16.00
C GLN A 198 25.88 -17.55 -15.30
N ARG A 199 25.62 -18.70 -15.94
CA ARG A 199 24.97 -19.85 -15.30
C ARG A 199 25.81 -21.10 -15.56
N GLU A 200 26.16 -21.81 -14.49
CA GLU A 200 26.97 -23.04 -14.56
C GLU A 200 28.27 -22.89 -15.38
N GLY A 201 28.96 -21.75 -15.22
CA GLY A 201 30.21 -21.46 -15.94
C GLY A 201 30.04 -21.14 -17.44
N ARG A 202 28.82 -20.98 -17.94
CA ARG A 202 28.52 -20.58 -19.32
C ARG A 202 27.86 -19.21 -19.35
N CYS A 203 28.21 -18.43 -20.39
CA CYS A 203 27.56 -17.17 -20.70
C CYS A 203 26.27 -17.47 -21.48
N VAL A 204 25.11 -17.17 -20.88
CA VAL A 204 23.80 -17.37 -21.49
C VAL A 204 23.19 -15.99 -21.76
N PRO A 205 22.77 -15.70 -23.00
CA PRO A 205 22.03 -14.48 -23.29
C PRO A 205 20.62 -14.58 -22.72
N GLU A 206 20.22 -13.60 -21.90
CA GLU A 206 18.91 -13.51 -21.26
C GLU A 206 18.29 -12.16 -21.60
N GLN A 207 17.07 -12.15 -22.17
CA GLN A 207 16.35 -10.91 -22.43
C GLN A 207 15.71 -10.43 -21.12
N ARG A 208 16.20 -9.31 -20.59
CA ARG A 208 15.58 -8.62 -19.46
C ARG A 208 14.53 -7.67 -19.97
N ARG A 209 13.37 -7.64 -19.30
CA ARG A 209 12.25 -6.74 -19.61
C ARG A 209 11.78 -6.06 -18.34
N TRP A 210 11.44 -4.78 -18.44
CA TRP A 210 10.90 -3.99 -17.34
C TRP A 210 9.97 -2.90 -17.87
N PHE A 211 9.17 -2.33 -16.97
CA PHE A 211 8.28 -1.22 -17.25
C PHE A 211 8.77 0.06 -16.60
N GLU A 212 8.53 1.17 -17.27
CA GLU A 212 8.83 2.51 -16.80
C GLU A 212 7.60 3.42 -17.03
N PHE A 213 7.34 4.30 -16.06
CA PHE A 213 6.38 5.38 -16.21
C PHE A 213 7.09 6.55 -16.88
N VAL A 214 6.63 6.94 -18.07
CA VAL A 214 7.13 8.14 -18.76
C VAL A 214 6.03 9.18 -18.77
N SER A 215 6.28 10.32 -18.14
CA SER A 215 5.32 11.43 -18.08
C SER A 215 5.49 12.35 -19.29
N HIS A 216 4.38 12.75 -19.88
CA HIS A 216 4.33 13.76 -20.93
C HIS A 216 4.00 15.12 -20.28
N HIS A 217 4.90 16.09 -20.41
CA HIS A 217 4.70 17.46 -19.93
C HIS A 217 3.87 18.29 -20.89
#